data_AF-A0A7W5Z8H7-F1
#
_entry.id   AF-A0A7W5Z8H7-F1
#
_cell.length_a   1.000
_cell.length_b   1.000
_cell.length_c   1.000
_cell.angle_alpha   90.00
_cell.angle_beta   90.00
_cell.angle_gamma   90.00
#
_symmetry.space_group_name_H-M   'P 1'
#
loop_
_entity.id
_entity.type
_entity.pdbx_description
1 polymer ?
#
loop_
_entity_poly.entity_id
_entity_poly.type
_entity_poly.pdbx_seq_one_letter_code
_entity_poly.pdbx_strand_id
1 'polypeptide(L)' 'MTPDASTWRSSAEYEHLDALTSSDLAWEWLRRNDAYDADFEASVAGHGDPEPLTERIRQRWGLRFPGRPPDPAS' A
#
# COMPACT_ATOMS: atom_id res chain seq x y z
N MET A 1 -15.55 -18.88 7.88
CA MET A 1 -16.84 -18.17 7.86
C MET A 1 -16.97 -17.53 6.50
N THR A 2 -18.05 -17.79 5.77
CA THR A 2 -18.32 -17.14 4.49
C THR A 2 -18.91 -15.76 4.80
N PRO A 3 -18.36 -14.66 4.26
CA PRO A 3 -18.98 -13.35 4.45
C PRO A 3 -20.39 -13.38 3.83
N ASP A 4 -21.36 -12.82 4.55
CA ASP A 4 -22.72 -12.70 4.04
C ASP A 4 -22.72 -11.72 2.86
N ALA A 5 -22.91 -12.26 1.65
CA ALA A 5 -22.88 -11.48 0.43
C ALA A 5 -24.23 -10.77 0.18
N SER A 6 -25.27 -10.99 0.98
CA SER A 6 -26.61 -10.43 0.75
C SER A 6 -26.61 -8.90 0.83
N THR A 7 -25.68 -8.33 1.59
CA THR A 7 -25.52 -6.88 1.81
C THR A 7 -24.73 -6.14 0.73
N TRP A 8 -24.23 -6.83 -0.31
CA TRP A 8 -23.34 -6.23 -1.33
C TRP A 8 -23.95 -5.07 -2.14
N ARG A 9 -25.28 -4.88 -2.09
CA ARG A 9 -25.98 -3.75 -2.72
C ARG A 9 -26.37 -2.64 -1.75
N SER A 10 -26.15 -2.83 -0.45
CA SER A 10 -26.44 -1.81 0.56
C SER A 10 -25.35 -0.75 0.53
N SER A 11 -25.71 0.48 0.16
CA SER A 11 -24.79 1.62 0.18
C SER A 11 -24.23 1.91 1.57
N ALA A 12 -24.98 1.60 2.64
CA ALA A 12 -24.56 1.77 4.03
C ALA A 12 -23.27 1.00 4.38
N GLU A 13 -23.04 -0.18 3.78
CA GLU A 13 -21.83 -0.97 4.02
C GLU A 13 -20.58 -0.33 3.37
N TYR A 14 -20.78 0.61 2.45
CA TYR A 14 -19.73 1.28 1.69
C TYR A 14 -19.64 2.78 1.96
N GLU A 15 -20.38 3.31 2.94
CA GLU A 15 -20.28 4.70 3.41
C GLU A 15 -18.82 5.10 3.69
N HIS A 16 -18.09 4.20 4.35
CA HIS A 16 -16.68 4.41 4.67
C HIS A 16 -15.79 4.59 3.44
N LEU A 17 -16.16 4.04 2.27
CA LEU A 17 -15.42 4.22 1.01
C LEU A 17 -15.62 5.61 0.42
N ASP A 18 -16.74 6.27 0.70
CA ASP A 18 -17.03 7.64 0.24
C ASP A 18 -16.13 8.67 0.95
N ALA A 19 -15.72 8.35 2.18
CA ALA A 19 -14.75 9.14 2.95
C ALA A 19 -13.29 8.86 2.59
N LEU A 20 -12.98 7.78 1.85
CA LEU A 20 -11.61 7.46 1.45
C LEU A 20 -11.17 8.35 0.29
N THR A 21 -9.96 8.86 0.39
CA THR A 21 -9.36 9.54 -0.77
C THR A 21 -9.00 8.51 -1.84
N SER A 22 -8.81 8.95 -3.08
CA SER A 22 -8.34 8.07 -4.15
C SER A 22 -7.00 7.39 -3.81
N SER A 23 -6.17 8.04 -2.97
CA SER A 23 -4.92 7.47 -2.48
C SER A 23 -5.14 6.34 -1.47
N ASP A 24 -6.09 6.49 -0.55
CA ASP A 24 -6.42 5.43 0.41
C ASP A 24 -7.01 4.20 -0.30
N LEU A 25 -7.89 4.42 -1.28
CA LEU A 25 -8.44 3.34 -2.09
C LEU A 25 -7.31 2.60 -2.84
N ALA A 26 -6.44 3.34 -3.53
CA ALA A 26 -5.30 2.75 -4.24
C ALA A 26 -4.39 1.94 -3.31
N TRP A 27 -4.18 2.41 -2.08
CA TRP A 27 -3.40 1.70 -1.07
C TRP A 27 -4.07 0.40 -0.59
N GLU A 28 -5.39 0.41 -0.39
CA GLU A 28 -6.17 -0.77 -0.01
C GLU A 28 -6.13 -1.88 -1.08
N TRP A 29 -6.09 -1.52 -2.36
CA TRP A 29 -5.91 -2.48 -3.45
C TRP A 29 -4.48 -2.99 -3.54
N LEU A 30 -3.51 -2.10 -3.35
CA LEU A 30 -2.09 -2.46 -3.42
C LEU A 30 -1.68 -3.44 -2.33
N ARG A 31 -2.10 -3.22 -1.08
CA ARG A 31 -1.77 -4.11 0.05
C ARG A 31 -2.39 -5.50 -0.05
N ARG A 32 -3.44 -5.67 -0.86
CA ARG A 32 -4.11 -6.96 -1.10
C ARG A 32 -3.55 -7.70 -2.31
N ASN A 33 -2.54 -7.15 -2.98
CA ASN A 33 -1.91 -7.76 -4.15
C ASN A 33 -0.75 -8.68 -3.70
N ASP A 34 -0.88 -9.98 -3.93
CA ASP A 34 0.16 -10.97 -3.62
C ASP A 34 1.53 -10.65 -4.24
N ALA A 35 1.56 -10.05 -5.44
CA ALA A 35 2.83 -9.68 -6.07
C ALA A 35 3.49 -8.49 -5.36
N TYR A 36 2.69 -7.56 -4.81
CA TYR A 36 3.20 -6.48 -3.98
C TYR A 36 3.76 -7.02 -2.66
N ASP A 37 3.03 -7.95 -2.03
CA ASP A 37 3.46 -8.61 -0.80
C ASP A 37 4.80 -9.34 -0.98
N ALA A 38 4.94 -10.13 -2.04
CA ALA A 38 6.18 -10.82 -2.37
C ALA A 38 7.35 -9.86 -2.68
N ASP A 39 7.09 -8.77 -3.43
CA ASP A 39 8.11 -7.74 -3.69
C ASP A 39 8.52 -7.03 -2.38
N PHE A 40 7.58 -6.78 -1.47
CA PHE A 40 7.85 -6.14 -0.17
C PHE A 40 8.66 -7.06 0.75
N GLU A 41 8.29 -8.33 0.89
CA GLU A 41 9.02 -9.32 1.68
C GLU A 41 10.44 -9.54 1.14
N ALA A 42 10.61 -9.64 -0.18
CA ALA A 42 11.93 -9.68 -0.80
C ALA A 42 12.75 -8.42 -0.51
N SER A 43 12.07 -7.30 -0.29
CA SER A 43 12.67 -6.02 0.04
C SER A 43 13.12 -5.89 1.48
N VAL A 44 12.38 -6.49 2.40
CA VAL A 44 12.72 -6.55 3.83
C VAL A 44 13.75 -7.65 4.12
N ALA A 45 13.73 -8.76 3.39
CA ALA A 45 14.65 -9.89 3.56
C ALA A 45 16.06 -9.64 3.02
N GLY A 46 16.25 -8.63 2.17
CA GLY A 46 17.56 -8.24 1.66
C GLY A 46 18.44 -7.65 2.76
N HIS A 47 19.50 -8.35 3.15
CA HIS A 47 20.47 -7.91 4.17
C HIS A 47 21.42 -6.79 3.66
N GLY A 48 20.99 -6.03 2.65
CA GLY A 48 21.77 -5.01 1.96
C GLY A 48 21.17 -3.61 2.13
N ASP A 49 21.70 -2.65 1.37
CA ASP A 49 21.17 -1.30 1.38
C ASP A 49 19.71 -1.29 0.89
N PRO A 50 18.75 -0.79 1.68
CA PRO A 50 17.33 -0.84 1.34
C PRO A 50 16.93 0.24 0.32
N GLU A 51 17.77 1.26 0.05
CA GLU A 51 17.44 2.30 -0.94
C GLU A 51 17.19 1.77 -2.35
N PRO A 52 18.10 0.99 -2.98
CA PRO A 52 17.90 0.53 -4.37
C PRO A 52 16.67 -0.37 -4.51
N LEU A 53 16.28 -1.05 -3.43
CA LEU A 53 15.19 -2.01 -3.41
C LEU A 53 13.85 -1.30 -3.16
N THR A 54 13.85 -0.32 -2.25
CA THR A 54 12.74 0.62 -2.06
C THR A 54 12.46 1.41 -3.34
N GLU A 55 13.49 1.87 -4.05
CA GLU A 55 13.33 2.61 -5.30
C GLU A 55 12.73 1.74 -6.42
N ARG A 56 13.10 0.46 -6.50
CA ARG A 56 12.44 -0.48 -7.43
C ARG A 56 10.97 -0.69 -7.11
N ILE A 57 10.60 -0.87 -5.84
CA ILE A 57 9.18 -0.98 -5.44
C ILE A 57 8.44 0.31 -5.83
N ARG A 58 9.02 1.48 -5.57
CA ARG A 58 8.41 2.77 -5.91
C ARG A 58 8.13 2.89 -7.41
N GLN A 59 9.09 2.56 -8.26
CA GLN A 59 8.93 2.65 -9.71
C GLN A 59 7.94 1.61 -10.25
N ARG A 60 7.97 0.38 -9.72
CA ARG A 60 7.08 -0.69 -10.16
C ARG A 60 5.62 -0.45 -9.78
N TRP A 61 5.38 0.08 -8.57
CA TRP A 61 4.03 0.22 -8.01
C TRP A 61 3.53 1.68 -7.98
N GLY A 62 4.33 2.64 -8.46
CA GLY A 62 3.98 4.06 -8.48
C GLY A 62 3.91 4.71 -7.09
N LEU A 63 4.57 4.12 -6.09
CA LEU A 63 4.54 4.61 -4.71
C LEU A 63 5.46 5.82 -4.52
N ARG A 64 4.96 6.82 -3.79
CA ARG A 64 5.76 7.98 -3.36
C ARG A 64 5.72 8.07 -1.86
N PHE A 65 6.81 7.64 -1.21
CA PHE A 65 6.98 7.85 0.21
C PHE A 65 7.52 9.25 0.44
N PRO A 66 7.06 9.98 1.48
CA PRO A 66 7.77 11.17 1.92
C PRO A 66 9.21 10.76 2.24
N GLY A 67 10.18 11.41 1.60
CA GLY A 67 11.59 11.17 1.88
C GLY A 67 11.88 11.39 3.37
N ARG A 68 12.99 10.82 3.86
CA ARG A 68 13.45 11.11 5.23
C ARG A 68 13.50 12.64 5.38
N PRO A 69 12.83 13.22 6.39
CA PRO A 69 12.94 14.65 6.63
C PRO A 69 14.44 14.99 6.78
N PRO A 70 14.89 16.12 6.20
CA PRO A 70 16.29 16.51 6.33
C PRO A 70 16.65 16.54 7.80
N ASP A 71 17.82 15.99 8.14
CA ASP A 71 18.33 16.10 9.50
C ASP A 71 18.42 17.59 9.85
N PRO A 72 17.79 18.04 10.95
CA PRO A 72 17.81 19.45 11.31
C PRO A 72 19.20 19.96 11.75
N ALA A 73 20.26 19.14 11.67
CA ALA A 73 21.64 19.53 11.89
C ALA A 73 22.52 19.23 10.65
N SER A 74 22.53 20.16 9.70
CA SER A 74 23.66 20.36 8.77
C SER A 74 23.84 21.85 8.50
#